data_AF-A0A914FDV8-F1
#
_entry.id   AF-A0A914FDV8-F1
#
_cell.length_a   1.000
_cell.length_b   1.000
_cell.length_c   1.000
_cell.angle_alpha   90.00
_cell.angle_beta   90.00
_cell.angle_gamma   90.00
#
_symmetry.space_group_name_H-M   'P 1'
#
loop_
_entity.id
_entity.type
_entity.pdbx_description
1 polymer ?
#
loop_
_entity_poly.entity_id
_entity_poly.type
_entity_poly.pdbx_seq_one_letter_code
_entity_poly.pdbx_strand_id
1 'polypeptide(L)'
;MAIIDGGIDVSLDGFNKTSKGLPKIIDCFDFTGAGNVDTSLIKIMDSENTLIGLSGRTVKIPSNWKNPSGKFHLGIKSLHKPELPDSTTKILEEIEKFPEIDCIVWFDGEKWVAACIDISFNENLENFKILQNYRNGHEYGTLFGNVTYCVTINNEGNSLEIFMSYSRHGSCVAQIAAAHFPDESKKDGLAPGAQIISMNVLHPMIRNRLDENAIKKAFKKSIEMRVDIINYSCAWPTQ
;
A
#
# COMPACT_ATOMS: atom_id res chain seq x y z
N MET A 1 -0.84 -16.36 -9.57
CA MET A 1 -1.39 -15.54 -10.67
C MET A 1 -1.13 -14.07 -10.40
N ALA A 2 -1.02 -13.24 -11.44
CA ALA A 2 -0.98 -11.79 -11.31
C ALA A 2 -2.33 -11.20 -11.74
N ILE A 3 -2.79 -10.20 -11.00
CA ILE A 3 -3.93 -9.35 -11.37
C ILE A 3 -3.35 -7.98 -11.70
N ILE A 4 -3.38 -7.63 -12.99
CA ILE A 4 -2.93 -6.33 -13.50
C ILE A 4 -4.17 -5.47 -13.69
N ASP A 5 -4.38 -4.51 -12.79
CA ASP A 5 -5.57 -3.65 -12.70
C ASP A 5 -5.26 -2.33 -11.97
N GLY A 6 -6.25 -1.69 -11.32
CA GLY A 6 -6.11 -0.51 -10.45
C GLY A 6 -5.67 -0.83 -9.00
N GLY A 7 -5.12 -2.03 -8.79
CA GLY A 7 -4.79 -2.57 -7.47
C GLY A 7 -5.91 -3.39 -6.83
N ILE A 8 -5.56 -4.08 -5.74
CA ILE A 8 -6.46 -4.90 -4.92
C ILE A 8 -6.42 -4.35 -3.51
N ASP A 9 -7.60 -4.14 -2.92
CA ASP A 9 -7.72 -3.88 -1.49
C ASP A 9 -7.46 -5.17 -0.71
N VAL A 10 -6.27 -5.24 -0.10
CA VAL A 10 -5.77 -6.40 0.63
C VAL A 10 -6.53 -6.68 1.93
N SER A 11 -7.34 -5.74 2.40
CA SER A 11 -8.12 -5.89 3.64
C SER A 11 -9.44 -6.64 3.46
N LEU A 12 -9.86 -6.88 2.22
CA LEU A 12 -11.14 -7.52 1.94
C LEU A 12 -11.15 -9.00 2.34
N ASP A 13 -12.30 -9.43 2.85
CA ASP A 13 -12.57 -10.84 3.08
C ASP A 13 -12.38 -11.65 1.79
N GLY A 14 -11.87 -12.87 1.95
CA GLY A 14 -11.48 -13.72 0.83
C GLY A 14 -10.01 -13.58 0.43
N PHE A 15 -9.28 -12.57 0.94
CA PHE A 15 -7.87 -12.30 0.62
C PHE A 15 -6.87 -12.60 1.73
N ASN A 16 -7.28 -13.34 2.76
CA ASN A 16 -6.39 -13.76 3.84
C ASN A 16 -5.52 -14.96 3.46
N LYS A 17 -6.15 -16.11 3.18
CA LYS A 17 -5.45 -17.38 2.90
C LYS A 17 -6.04 -18.09 1.70
N THR A 18 -5.24 -18.92 1.05
CA THR A 18 -5.72 -19.89 0.06
C THR A 18 -6.40 -21.06 0.74
N SER A 19 -7.12 -21.89 -0.04
CA SER A 19 -7.67 -23.17 0.43
C SER A 19 -6.60 -24.18 0.88
N LYS A 20 -5.31 -23.86 0.71
CA LYS A 20 -4.16 -24.63 1.21
C LYS A 20 -3.50 -23.96 2.43
N GLY A 21 -4.08 -22.90 2.97
CA GLY A 21 -3.57 -22.19 4.15
C GLY A 21 -2.39 -21.24 3.88
N LEU A 22 -1.98 -21.06 2.62
CA LEU A 22 -0.92 -20.12 2.23
C LEU A 22 -1.45 -18.69 2.16
N PRO A 23 -0.60 -17.65 2.27
CA PRO A 23 -1.04 -16.26 2.05
C PRO A 23 -1.70 -16.09 0.68
N LYS A 24 -2.87 -15.47 0.64
CA LYS A 24 -3.64 -15.32 -0.62
C LYS A 24 -3.01 -14.27 -1.53
N ILE A 25 -2.78 -13.07 -1.04
CA ILE A 25 -2.03 -12.03 -1.76
C ILE A 25 -0.59 -12.10 -1.26
N ILE A 26 0.37 -12.29 -2.17
CA ILE A 26 1.78 -12.49 -1.80
C ILE A 26 2.62 -11.23 -1.95
N ASP A 27 2.19 -10.28 -2.77
CA ASP A 27 2.89 -9.01 -2.98
C ASP A 27 1.99 -8.01 -3.70
N CYS A 28 2.32 -6.73 -3.55
CA CYS A 28 1.61 -5.61 -4.17
C CYS A 28 2.63 -4.67 -4.81
N PHE A 29 2.39 -4.26 -6.05
CA PHE A 29 3.29 -3.36 -6.79
C PHE A 29 2.51 -2.21 -7.41
N ASP A 30 2.95 -0.98 -7.19
CA ASP A 30 2.50 0.19 -7.92
C ASP A 30 3.47 0.55 -9.05
N PHE A 31 3.15 0.14 -10.28
CA PHE A 31 4.01 0.46 -11.43
C PHE A 31 3.78 1.85 -12.00
N THR A 32 2.76 2.56 -11.53
CA THR A 32 2.45 3.93 -11.92
C THR A 32 3.39 4.94 -11.25
N GLY A 33 3.95 4.56 -10.10
CA GLY A 33 4.77 5.43 -9.26
C GLY A 33 3.98 6.47 -8.47
N ALA A 34 2.64 6.42 -8.52
CA ALA A 34 1.79 7.33 -7.77
C ALA A 34 1.96 7.18 -6.26
N GLY A 35 2.35 6.00 -5.78
CA GLY A 35 2.65 5.69 -4.39
C GLY A 35 4.10 5.96 -3.95
N ASN A 36 4.99 6.40 -4.83
CA ASN A 36 6.41 6.58 -4.49
C ASN A 36 6.63 7.77 -3.55
N VAL A 37 7.49 7.56 -2.56
CA VAL A 37 7.92 8.55 -1.58
C VAL A 37 9.43 8.51 -1.46
N ASP A 38 10.06 9.65 -1.72
CA ASP A 38 11.48 9.86 -1.41
C ASP A 38 11.64 9.98 0.11
N THR A 39 12.42 9.06 0.68
CA THR A 39 12.70 8.98 2.12
C THR A 39 14.21 9.11 2.38
N SER A 40 14.95 9.70 1.44
CA SER A 40 16.40 9.88 1.56
C SER A 40 16.82 10.92 2.61
N LEU A 41 15.91 11.76 3.09
CA LEU A 41 16.21 12.71 4.15
C LEU A 41 16.27 12.00 5.51
N ILE A 42 17.45 12.01 6.13
CA ILE A 42 17.66 11.40 7.45
C ILE A 42 17.62 12.48 8.54
N LYS A 43 16.85 12.24 9.60
CA LYS A 43 16.84 13.03 10.85
C LYS A 43 17.09 12.14 12.07
N ILE A 44 17.50 12.77 13.16
CA ILE A 44 17.63 12.18 14.50
C ILE A 44 16.66 12.92 15.42
N MET A 45 16.11 12.22 16.42
CA MET A 45 15.23 12.83 17.42
C MET A 45 15.94 13.93 18.20
N ASP A 46 15.17 14.89 18.68
CA ASP A 46 15.65 15.87 19.67
C ASP A 46 15.76 15.26 21.08
N SER A 47 16.15 16.09 22.06
CA SER A 47 16.26 15.68 23.47
C SER A 47 14.94 15.29 24.13
N GLU A 48 13.79 15.57 23.50
CA GLU A 48 12.45 15.30 24.00
C GLU A 48 11.80 14.09 23.31
N ASN A 49 12.56 13.32 22.51
CA ASN A 49 12.10 12.22 21.67
C ASN A 49 11.07 12.64 20.61
N THR A 50 11.25 13.83 20.03
CA THR A 50 10.40 14.32 18.94
C THR A 50 11.15 14.41 17.61
N LEU A 51 10.39 14.34 16.51
CA LEU A 51 10.84 14.57 15.15
C LEU A 51 9.93 15.59 14.47
N ILE A 52 10.51 16.50 13.70
CA ILE A 52 9.74 17.37 12.82
C ILE A 52 9.62 16.68 11.45
N GLY A 53 8.40 16.24 11.12
CA GLY A 53 8.03 15.70 9.83
C GLY A 53 8.24 16.70 8.69
N LEU A 54 8.13 16.23 7.45
CA LEU A 54 8.29 17.09 6.28
C LEU A 54 7.07 18.00 6.06
N SER A 55 5.92 17.66 6.62
CA SER A 55 4.77 18.58 6.71
C SER A 55 4.99 19.76 7.67
N GLY A 56 6.10 19.74 8.43
CA GLY A 56 6.41 20.74 9.46
C GLY A 56 5.82 20.42 10.84
N ARG A 57 5.08 19.33 11.00
CA ARG A 57 4.54 18.90 12.29
C ARG A 57 5.59 18.24 13.17
N THR A 58 5.49 18.49 14.47
CA THR A 58 6.26 17.78 15.48
C THR A 58 5.54 16.49 15.86
N VAL A 59 6.28 15.40 15.88
CA VAL A 59 5.81 14.04 16.05
C VAL A 59 6.59 13.43 17.22
N LYS A 60 5.90 13.07 18.31
CA LYS A 60 6.54 12.46 19.47
C LYS A 60 6.67 10.96 19.27
N ILE A 61 7.91 10.46 19.20
CA ILE A 61 8.19 9.06 18.89
C ILE A 61 7.96 8.19 20.14
N PRO A 62 7.09 7.17 20.05
CA PRO A 62 6.85 6.25 21.15
C PRO A 62 8.11 5.47 21.54
N SER A 63 8.30 5.27 22.84
CA SER A 63 9.47 4.55 23.38
C SER A 63 9.53 3.06 22.99
N ASN A 64 8.41 2.48 22.55
CA ASN A 64 8.34 1.09 22.06
C ASN A 64 8.83 0.95 20.61
N TRP A 65 9.07 2.04 19.87
CA TRP A 65 9.68 1.98 18.55
C TRP A 65 11.17 1.66 18.68
N LYS A 66 11.54 0.43 18.34
CA LYS A 66 12.95 0.03 18.30
C LYS A 66 13.63 0.74 17.14
N ASN A 67 14.73 1.44 17.41
CA ASN A 67 15.60 2.02 16.39
C ASN A 67 17.03 2.10 16.93
N PRO A 68 17.84 1.02 16.79
CA PRO A 68 19.21 0.99 17.32
C PRO A 68 20.12 2.08 16.74
N SER A 69 19.82 2.58 15.54
CA SER A 69 20.64 3.60 14.88
C SER A 69 20.34 5.02 15.35
N GLY A 70 19.16 5.25 15.94
CA GLY A 70 18.62 6.58 16.23
C GLY A 70 18.27 7.43 14.99
N LYS A 71 18.44 6.88 13.77
CA LYS A 71 18.20 7.57 12.50
C LYS A 71 16.82 7.24 11.95
N PHE A 72 16.10 8.26 11.51
CA PHE A 72 14.80 8.15 10.85
C PHE A 72 14.86 8.78 9.47
N HIS A 73 14.39 8.03 8.49
CA HIS A 73 14.22 8.43 7.10
C HIS A 73 12.84 9.08 6.95
N LEU A 74 12.81 10.31 6.45
CA LEU A 74 11.59 11.11 6.36
C LEU A 74 11.19 11.31 4.92
N GLY A 75 9.91 11.12 4.66
CA GLY A 75 9.27 11.37 3.39
C GLY A 75 7.92 12.05 3.59
N ILE A 76 7.39 12.62 2.52
CA ILE A 76 6.06 13.20 2.50
C ILE A 76 5.34 12.73 1.25
N LYS A 77 4.07 12.39 1.40
CA LYS A 77 3.24 12.00 0.29
C LYS A 77 2.00 12.88 0.22
N SER A 78 1.85 13.59 -0.89
CA SER A 78 0.56 14.20 -1.23
C SER A 78 -0.37 13.12 -1.74
N LEU A 79 -1.45 12.93 -1.00
CA LEU A 79 -2.63 12.23 -1.44
C LEU A 79 -3.42 13.15 -2.34
N HIS A 80 -3.87 12.55 -3.43
CA HIS A 80 -4.81 13.16 -4.32
C HIS A 80 -6.09 12.40 -4.22
N LYS A 81 -7.20 13.07 -4.54
CA LYS A 81 -8.54 12.49 -4.56
C LYS A 81 -8.49 11.12 -5.23
N PRO A 82 -8.53 10.01 -4.48
CA PRO A 82 -8.63 8.71 -5.11
C PRO A 82 -10.03 8.67 -5.75
N GLU A 83 -10.23 7.87 -6.79
CA GLU A 83 -11.59 7.46 -7.18
C GLU A 83 -12.11 6.50 -6.08
N LEU A 84 -12.36 7.06 -4.90
CA LEU A 84 -13.00 6.38 -3.79
C LEU A 84 -14.47 6.16 -4.16
N PRO A 85 -15.09 5.03 -3.77
CA PRO A 85 -16.51 4.80 -4.00
C PRO A 85 -17.35 5.94 -3.40
N ASP A 86 -18.47 6.29 -4.06
CA ASP A 86 -19.34 7.45 -3.79
C ASP A 86 -19.79 7.67 -2.34
N SER A 87 -19.61 6.70 -1.44
CA SER A 87 -19.96 6.76 -0.01
C SER A 87 -18.98 7.53 0.88
N THR A 88 -17.95 8.20 0.33
CA THR A 88 -16.81 8.73 1.12
C THR A 88 -16.67 10.26 1.14
N THR A 89 -17.75 11.05 1.01
CA THR A 89 -17.66 12.53 1.01
C THR A 89 -16.85 13.10 2.18
N LYS A 90 -17.00 12.53 3.39
CA LYS A 90 -16.26 12.97 4.58
C LYS A 90 -14.74 12.74 4.47
N ILE A 91 -14.33 11.59 3.95
CA ILE A 91 -12.90 11.28 3.74
C ILE A 91 -12.31 12.20 2.69
N LEU A 92 -13.08 12.48 1.64
CA LEU A 92 -12.66 13.42 0.59
C LEU A 92 -12.47 14.82 1.15
N GLU A 93 -13.37 15.29 2.02
CA GLU A 93 -13.22 16.57 2.74
C GLU A 93 -11.99 16.57 3.67
N GLU A 94 -11.68 15.44 4.35
CA GLU A 94 -10.49 15.33 5.19
C GLU A 94 -9.21 15.36 4.36
N ILE A 95 -9.14 14.62 3.24
CA ILE A 95 -8.00 14.65 2.31
C ILE A 95 -7.86 16.05 1.70
N GLU A 96 -8.95 16.74 1.35
CA GLU A 96 -8.89 18.11 0.84
C GLU A 96 -8.35 19.10 1.87
N LYS A 97 -8.72 18.93 3.14
CA LYS A 97 -8.19 19.76 4.25
C LYS A 97 -6.73 19.41 4.56
N PHE A 98 -6.38 18.15 4.42
CA PHE A 98 -5.13 17.57 4.89
C PHE A 98 -4.57 16.56 3.89
N PRO A 99 -4.08 17.05 2.73
CA PRO A 99 -3.72 16.18 1.61
C PRO A 99 -2.38 15.50 1.79
N GLU A 100 -1.57 15.90 2.75
CA GLU A 100 -0.23 15.36 2.94
C GLU A 100 -0.27 14.22 3.98
N ILE A 101 0.69 13.31 3.90
CA ILE A 101 0.97 12.34 4.97
C ILE A 101 2.47 12.32 5.19
N ASP A 102 2.89 12.36 6.45
CA ASP A 102 4.29 12.20 6.81
C ASP A 102 4.63 10.70 6.84
N CYS A 103 5.74 10.34 6.21
CA CYS A 103 6.23 8.97 6.18
C CYS A 103 7.54 8.91 6.97
N ILE A 104 7.57 8.06 8.00
CA ILE A 104 8.76 7.82 8.81
C ILE A 104 9.20 6.39 8.58
N VAL A 105 10.43 6.21 8.10
CA VAL A 105 11.04 4.90 7.83
C VAL A 105 12.27 4.72 8.71
N TRP A 106 12.48 3.54 9.27
CA TRP A 106 13.67 3.24 10.05
C TRP A 106 13.95 1.74 10.09
N PHE A 107 15.14 1.39 10.57
CA PHE A 107 15.53 0.01 10.82
C PHE A 107 15.32 -0.34 12.30
N ASP A 108 14.52 -1.36 12.59
CA ASP A 108 14.13 -1.70 13.97
C ASP A 108 15.18 -2.57 14.71
N GLY A 109 16.27 -2.91 14.03
CA GLY A 109 17.30 -3.85 14.50
C GLY A 109 17.26 -5.20 13.78
N GLU A 110 16.14 -5.54 13.15
CA GLU A 110 15.94 -6.78 12.41
C GLU A 110 15.51 -6.51 10.96
N LYS A 111 14.68 -5.48 10.74
CA LYS A 111 14.06 -5.17 9.46
C LYS A 111 13.77 -3.68 9.31
N TRP A 112 13.55 -3.29 8.06
CA TRP A 112 13.03 -1.96 7.74
C TRP A 112 11.53 -1.89 7.98
N VAL A 113 11.10 -0.82 8.61
CA VAL A 113 9.70 -0.54 8.93
C VAL A 113 9.35 0.91 8.60
N ALA A 114 8.07 1.15 8.40
CA ALA A 114 7.51 2.45 8.07
C ALA A 114 6.25 2.74 8.89
N ALA A 115 6.06 4.01 9.25
CA ALA A 115 4.82 4.56 9.74
C ALA A 115 4.37 5.68 8.79
N CYS A 116 3.18 5.55 8.21
CA CYS A 116 2.57 6.63 7.42
C CYS A 116 1.51 7.30 8.29
N ILE A 117 1.74 8.58 8.58
CA ILE A 117 0.97 9.37 9.53
C ILE A 117 0.05 10.27 8.72
N ASP A 118 -1.25 9.95 8.72
CA ASP A 118 -2.25 10.87 8.22
C ASP A 118 -2.46 12.04 9.18
N ILE A 119 -2.76 13.17 8.57
CA ILE A 119 -2.76 14.47 9.22
C ILE A 119 -4.05 14.72 10.02
N SER A 120 -5.11 13.91 9.83
CA SER A 120 -6.40 14.13 10.50
C SER A 120 -6.44 13.62 11.94
N PHE A 121 -5.45 12.82 12.37
CA PHE A 121 -5.45 12.21 13.70
C PHE A 121 -4.67 13.02 14.75
N ASN A 122 -5.35 13.34 15.86
CA ASN A 122 -4.76 13.92 17.07
C ASN A 122 -3.67 13.00 17.64
N GLU A 123 -2.41 13.39 17.39
CA GLU A 123 -1.18 13.33 18.20
C GLU A 123 -0.75 12.02 18.92
N ASN A 124 -1.57 10.98 19.07
CA ASN A 124 -1.14 9.76 19.77
C ASN A 124 -0.64 8.67 18.80
N LEU A 125 0.67 8.64 18.62
CA LEU A 125 1.37 7.61 17.82
C LEU A 125 1.39 6.21 18.46
N GLU A 126 0.99 6.05 19.71
CA GLU A 126 1.02 4.73 20.38
C GLU A 126 0.13 3.69 19.68
N ASN A 127 -0.89 4.14 18.95
CA ASN A 127 -1.81 3.28 18.19
C ASN A 127 -1.51 3.22 16.69
N PHE A 128 -0.45 3.87 16.22
CA PHE A 128 -0.11 3.84 14.79
C PHE A 128 0.44 2.48 14.40
N LYS A 129 -0.04 1.98 13.26
CA LYS A 129 0.41 0.71 12.74
C LYS A 129 1.76 0.88 12.05
N ILE A 130 2.77 0.24 12.61
CA ILE A 130 4.10 0.14 12.03
C ILE A 130 4.08 -1.01 11.02
N LEU A 131 4.42 -0.73 9.77
CA LEU A 131 4.38 -1.71 8.69
C LEU A 131 5.80 -2.07 8.23
N GLN A 132 6.02 -3.33 7.97
CA GLN A 132 7.16 -3.81 7.19
C GLN A 132 6.73 -4.04 5.73
N ASN A 133 7.67 -4.45 4.87
CA ASN A 133 7.36 -4.83 3.49
C ASN A 133 6.23 -5.87 3.43
N TYR A 134 5.18 -5.57 2.67
CA TYR A 134 3.97 -6.40 2.59
C TYR A 134 4.29 -7.86 2.27
N ARG A 135 5.21 -8.11 1.34
CA ARG A 135 5.72 -9.44 0.99
C ARG A 135 6.10 -10.33 2.18
N ASN A 136 6.58 -9.72 3.25
CA ASN A 136 7.07 -10.43 4.43
C ASN A 136 5.99 -10.47 5.52
N GLY A 137 5.38 -9.33 5.82
CA GLY A 137 4.43 -9.20 6.94
C GLY A 137 3.00 -9.56 6.59
N HIS A 138 2.58 -9.35 5.34
CA HIS A 138 1.19 -9.39 4.90
C HIS A 138 0.28 -8.45 5.73
N GLU A 139 0.86 -7.33 6.15
CA GLU A 139 0.24 -6.33 7.02
C GLU A 139 -0.14 -5.09 6.21
N TYR A 140 -1.28 -4.50 6.53
CA TYR A 140 -1.75 -3.25 5.95
C TYR A 140 -2.15 -2.27 7.05
N GLY A 141 -2.03 -0.98 6.76
CA GLY A 141 -2.53 0.11 7.59
C GLY A 141 -3.79 0.74 6.98
N THR A 142 -4.34 1.71 7.68
CA THR A 142 -5.51 2.46 7.23
C THR A 142 -5.25 3.95 7.43
N LEU A 143 -5.50 4.75 6.39
CA LEU A 143 -5.48 6.21 6.44
C LEU A 143 -6.93 6.73 6.48
N PHE A 144 -7.18 7.82 7.21
CA PHE A 144 -8.51 8.47 7.30
C PHE A 144 -9.63 7.47 7.66
N GLY A 145 -9.30 6.46 8.47
CA GLY A 145 -10.20 5.43 8.97
C GLY A 145 -10.69 4.38 7.96
N ASN A 146 -10.57 4.58 6.64
CA ASN A 146 -11.10 3.62 5.65
C ASN A 146 -10.23 3.42 4.39
N VAL A 147 -9.11 4.13 4.23
CA VAL A 147 -8.23 3.95 3.07
C VAL A 147 -7.12 2.95 3.42
N THR A 148 -7.30 1.71 2.99
CA THR A 148 -6.30 0.65 3.21
C THR A 148 -5.05 0.89 2.37
N TYR A 149 -3.88 0.73 2.99
CA TYR A 149 -2.59 0.78 2.31
C TYR A 149 -1.64 -0.30 2.83
N CYS A 150 -0.69 -0.70 1.99
CA CYS A 150 0.48 -1.45 2.41
C CYS A 150 1.74 -0.80 1.84
N VAL A 151 2.91 -1.26 2.27
CA VAL A 151 4.17 -0.59 1.94
C VAL A 151 5.22 -1.54 1.39
N THR A 152 6.10 -0.98 0.57
CA THR A 152 7.37 -1.58 0.17
C THR A 152 8.48 -0.57 0.41
N ILE A 153 9.43 -0.94 1.27
CA ILE A 153 10.63 -0.17 1.61
C ILE A 153 11.79 -0.73 0.81
N ASN A 154 12.45 0.15 0.07
CA ASN A 154 13.55 -0.14 -0.84
C ASN A 154 14.79 0.70 -0.49
N ASN A 155 15.92 0.34 -1.10
CA ASN A 155 17.16 1.14 -1.07
C ASN A 155 17.59 1.54 0.35
N GLU A 156 17.55 0.60 1.29
CA GLU A 156 17.94 0.83 2.69
C GLU A 156 17.19 2.02 3.31
N GLY A 157 15.87 2.03 3.12
CA GLY A 157 14.99 3.05 3.71
C GLY A 157 14.93 4.38 2.96
N ASN A 158 15.68 4.55 1.86
CA ASN A 158 15.67 5.80 1.08
C ASN A 158 14.49 5.91 0.10
N SER A 159 13.75 4.82 -0.10
CA SER A 159 12.56 4.82 -0.95
C SER A 159 11.46 4.01 -0.29
N LEU A 160 10.27 4.60 -0.24
CA LEU A 160 9.05 3.97 0.24
C LEU A 160 8.02 4.00 -0.90
N GLU A 161 7.40 2.87 -1.18
CA GLU A 161 6.23 2.77 -2.04
C GLU A 161 5.01 2.50 -1.16
N ILE A 162 4.01 3.37 -1.24
CA ILE A 162 2.71 3.21 -0.59
C ILE A 162 1.74 2.66 -1.64
N PHE A 163 1.39 1.39 -1.48
CA PHE A 163 0.42 0.75 -2.35
C PHE A 163 -0.99 0.93 -1.79
N MET A 164 -1.89 1.52 -2.59
CA MET A 164 -3.32 1.63 -2.30
C MET A 164 -4.13 1.10 -3.48
N SER A 165 -5.31 0.57 -3.20
CA SER A 165 -6.27 0.27 -4.27
C SER A 165 -7.00 1.55 -4.66
N TYR A 166 -6.93 1.93 -5.93
CA TYR A 166 -7.57 3.16 -6.44
C TYR A 166 -8.93 2.89 -7.09
N SER A 167 -9.36 1.63 -7.12
CA SER A 167 -10.63 1.20 -7.68
C SER A 167 -11.10 -0.08 -6.99
N ARG A 168 -12.42 -0.33 -7.00
CA ARG A 168 -12.99 -1.63 -6.61
C ARG A 168 -12.81 -2.70 -7.68
N HIS A 169 -12.48 -2.31 -8.91
CA HIS A 169 -12.45 -3.21 -10.06
C HIS A 169 -11.44 -4.36 -9.88
N GLY A 170 -10.19 -4.05 -9.55
CA GLY A 170 -9.16 -5.06 -9.33
C GLY A 170 -9.50 -6.03 -8.19
N SER A 171 -10.10 -5.54 -7.09
CA SER A 171 -10.64 -6.39 -6.03
C SER A 171 -11.73 -7.33 -6.52
N CYS A 172 -12.71 -6.84 -7.29
CA CYS A 172 -13.78 -7.69 -7.85
C CYS A 172 -13.21 -8.77 -8.79
N VAL A 173 -12.26 -8.40 -9.65
CA VAL A 173 -11.58 -9.34 -10.56
C VAL A 173 -10.86 -10.43 -9.76
N ALA A 174 -10.11 -10.03 -8.73
CA ALA A 174 -9.40 -10.96 -7.86
C ALA A 174 -10.35 -11.87 -7.06
N GLN A 175 -11.50 -11.36 -6.63
CA GLN A 175 -12.51 -12.15 -5.92
C GLN A 175 -13.07 -13.26 -6.81
N ILE A 176 -13.51 -12.91 -8.03
CA ILE A 176 -14.02 -13.88 -9.01
C ILE A 176 -12.94 -14.92 -9.34
N ALA A 177 -11.69 -14.49 -9.49
CA ALA A 177 -10.61 -15.38 -9.88
C ALA A 177 -10.23 -16.38 -8.77
N ALA A 178 -10.07 -15.92 -7.53
CA ALA A 178 -9.36 -16.72 -6.53
C ALA A 178 -9.65 -16.35 -5.07
N ALA A 179 -10.71 -15.60 -4.72
CA ALA A 179 -11.05 -15.42 -3.30
C ALA A 179 -11.30 -16.77 -2.60
N HIS A 180 -11.06 -16.82 -1.30
CA HIS A 180 -11.34 -18.00 -0.50
C HIS A 180 -11.98 -17.65 0.85
N PHE A 181 -13.17 -18.19 1.08
CA PHE A 181 -14.00 -18.02 2.27
C PHE A 181 -14.17 -19.38 2.95
N PRO A 182 -13.32 -19.72 3.96
CA PRO A 182 -13.30 -21.05 4.57
C PRO A 182 -14.65 -21.53 5.10
N ASP A 183 -15.43 -20.62 5.70
CA ASP A 183 -16.72 -20.92 6.32
C ASP A 183 -17.89 -20.83 5.32
N GLU A 184 -17.66 -20.26 4.14
CA GLU A 184 -18.69 -19.99 3.13
C GLU A 184 -18.16 -20.32 1.73
N SER A 185 -17.71 -21.55 1.50
CA SER A 185 -17.05 -21.96 0.25
C SER A 185 -17.85 -21.73 -1.03
N LYS A 186 -19.16 -21.48 -0.95
CA LYS A 186 -20.00 -21.05 -2.07
C LYS A 186 -19.65 -19.64 -2.59
N LYS A 187 -18.95 -18.84 -1.78
CA LYS A 187 -18.45 -17.51 -2.12
C LYS A 187 -17.02 -17.55 -2.70
N ASP A 188 -16.39 -18.72 -2.76
CA ASP A 188 -15.04 -18.86 -3.31
C ASP A 188 -14.99 -18.39 -4.77
N GLY A 189 -13.84 -17.81 -5.13
CA GLY A 189 -13.49 -17.60 -6.53
C GLY A 189 -13.23 -18.93 -7.24
N LEU A 190 -12.97 -18.87 -8.55
CA LEU A 190 -12.78 -20.06 -9.37
C LEU A 190 -11.60 -20.94 -8.91
N ALA A 191 -10.52 -20.32 -8.42
CA ALA A 191 -9.31 -20.99 -7.99
C ALA A 191 -8.89 -20.57 -6.56
N PRO A 192 -9.61 -21.01 -5.51
CA PRO A 192 -9.35 -20.60 -4.13
C PRO A 192 -8.00 -21.10 -3.60
N GLY A 193 -7.35 -22.04 -4.29
CA GLY A 193 -5.99 -22.49 -3.98
C GLY A 193 -4.88 -21.59 -4.54
N ALA A 194 -5.18 -20.67 -5.46
CA ALA A 194 -4.19 -19.84 -6.11
C ALA A 194 -3.73 -18.67 -5.22
N GLN A 195 -2.46 -18.31 -5.32
CA GLN A 195 -1.91 -17.08 -4.75
C GLN A 195 -1.93 -15.96 -5.79
N ILE A 196 -2.04 -14.72 -5.33
CA ILE A 196 -2.26 -13.52 -6.14
C ILE A 196 -1.10 -12.53 -5.92
N ILE A 197 -0.61 -11.93 -7.00
CA ILE A 197 0.18 -10.70 -6.96
C ILE A 197 -0.69 -9.58 -7.48
N SER A 198 -0.80 -8.49 -6.71
CA SER A 198 -1.53 -7.30 -7.08
C SER A 198 -0.60 -6.34 -7.83
N MET A 199 -0.97 -5.92 -9.04
CA MET A 199 -0.15 -5.01 -9.85
C MET A 199 -1.00 -3.83 -10.32
N ASN A 200 -0.75 -2.65 -9.76
CA ASN A 200 -1.40 -1.42 -10.19
C ASN A 200 -0.72 -0.84 -11.44
N VAL A 201 -1.51 -0.60 -12.48
CA VAL A 201 -1.10 0.06 -13.74
C VAL A 201 -2.00 1.23 -14.11
N LEU A 202 -2.99 1.56 -13.27
CA LEU A 202 -3.93 2.66 -13.51
C LEU A 202 -3.51 3.84 -12.65
N HIS A 203 -2.99 4.88 -13.29
CA HIS A 203 -2.45 6.02 -12.56
C HIS A 203 -3.59 6.95 -12.10
N PRO A 204 -3.76 7.19 -10.78
CA PRO A 204 -4.92 7.92 -10.24
C PRO A 204 -5.01 9.37 -10.76
N MET A 205 -3.87 10.04 -10.93
CA MET A 205 -3.83 11.45 -11.41
C MET A 205 -4.25 11.68 -12.85
N ILE A 206 -4.38 10.63 -13.66
CA ILE A 206 -4.76 10.75 -15.08
C ILE A 206 -6.04 9.95 -15.35
N ARG A 207 -7.03 10.05 -14.44
CA ARG A 207 -8.35 9.39 -14.55
C ARG A 207 -8.22 7.87 -14.74
N ASN A 208 -7.34 7.25 -13.95
CA ASN A 208 -7.06 5.82 -14.04
C ASN A 208 -6.69 5.35 -15.45
N ARG A 209 -6.03 6.22 -16.23
CA ARG A 209 -5.54 5.86 -17.57
C ARG A 209 -4.41 4.84 -17.45
N LEU A 210 -4.42 3.91 -18.39
CA LEU A 210 -3.36 2.94 -18.59
C LEU A 210 -2.04 3.63 -18.94
N ASP A 211 -1.00 3.35 -18.15
CA ASP A 211 0.38 3.73 -18.44
C ASP A 211 1.11 2.57 -19.13
N GLU A 212 1.52 2.77 -20.38
CA GLU A 212 2.24 1.76 -21.16
C GLU A 212 3.55 1.30 -20.49
N ASN A 213 4.26 2.18 -19.80
CA ASN A 213 5.46 1.83 -19.07
C ASN A 213 5.12 1.02 -17.83
N ALA A 214 4.02 1.35 -17.14
CA ALA A 214 3.55 0.56 -16.00
C ALA A 214 3.19 -0.88 -16.43
N ILE A 215 2.51 -1.04 -17.57
CA ILE A 215 2.18 -2.34 -18.15
C ILE A 215 3.46 -3.15 -18.48
N LYS A 216 4.44 -2.52 -19.15
CA LYS A 216 5.72 -3.19 -19.46
C LYS A 216 6.43 -3.66 -18.19
N LYS A 217 6.45 -2.85 -17.14
CA LYS A 217 7.00 -3.23 -15.83
C LYS A 217 6.21 -4.38 -15.19
N ALA A 218 4.89 -4.38 -15.27
CA ALA A 218 4.04 -5.44 -14.74
C ALA A 218 4.28 -6.80 -15.42
N PHE A 219 4.40 -6.83 -16.75
CA PHE A 219 4.75 -8.05 -17.48
C PHE A 219 6.17 -8.52 -17.15
N LYS A 220 7.14 -7.61 -17.08
CA LYS A 220 8.51 -7.95 -16.66
C LYS A 220 8.52 -8.54 -15.24
N LYS A 221 7.79 -7.93 -14.31
CA LYS A 221 7.69 -8.43 -12.93
C LYS A 221 7.01 -9.80 -12.87
N SER A 222 5.99 -10.02 -13.71
CA SER A 222 5.33 -11.32 -13.81
C SER A 222 6.29 -12.43 -14.24
N ILE A 223 7.22 -12.13 -15.17
CA ILE A 223 8.28 -13.06 -15.56
C ILE A 223 9.25 -13.30 -14.40
N GLU A 224 9.74 -12.23 -13.76
CA GLU A 224 10.66 -12.32 -12.61
C GLU A 224 10.09 -13.16 -11.46
N MET A 225 8.79 -13.01 -11.21
CA MET A 225 8.07 -13.74 -10.16
C MET A 225 7.56 -15.12 -10.62
N ARG A 226 7.83 -15.52 -11.88
CA ARG A 226 7.42 -16.80 -12.47
C ARG A 226 5.91 -17.04 -12.34
N VAL A 227 5.12 -16.03 -12.70
CA VAL A 227 3.67 -16.08 -12.65
C VAL A 227 3.13 -17.04 -13.72
N ASP A 228 2.29 -17.99 -13.31
CA ASP A 228 1.69 -18.97 -14.24
C ASP A 228 0.55 -18.38 -15.09
N ILE A 229 -0.22 -17.46 -14.52
CA ILE A 229 -1.43 -16.88 -15.14
C ILE A 229 -1.48 -15.39 -14.84
N ILE A 230 -1.70 -14.59 -15.88
CA ILE A 230 -1.93 -13.15 -15.80
C ILE A 230 -3.40 -12.90 -16.14
N ASN A 231 -4.12 -12.21 -15.26
CA ASN A 231 -5.39 -11.57 -15.58
C ASN A 231 -5.11 -10.07 -15.78
N TYR A 232 -5.46 -9.56 -16.96
CA TYR A 232 -5.33 -8.15 -17.32
C TYR A 232 -6.69 -7.64 -17.79
N SER A 233 -7.44 -7.04 -16.87
CA SER A 233 -8.82 -6.60 -17.10
C SER A 233 -8.89 -5.08 -17.34
N CYS A 234 -7.98 -4.56 -18.16
CA CYS A 234 -7.94 -3.14 -18.52
C CYS A 234 -7.81 -2.99 -20.05
N ALA A 235 -8.53 -2.03 -20.63
CA ALA A 235 -8.44 -1.74 -22.05
C ALA A 235 -8.60 -0.24 -22.31
N TRP A 236 -7.92 0.26 -23.34
CA TRP A 236 -8.12 1.59 -23.87
C TRP A 236 -8.15 1.54 -25.40
N PRO A 237 -9.02 2.31 -26.07
CA PRO A 237 -9.01 2.39 -27.53
C PRO A 237 -7.67 2.94 -28.03
N THR A 238 -7.08 2.26 -29.01
CA THR A 238 -5.96 2.79 -29.79
C THR A 238 -6.46 3.95 -30.64
N GLN A 239 -5.74 5.07 -30.64
CA GLN A 239 -5.98 6.17 -31.61
C GLN A 239 -5.53 5.77 -33.01
#